data_AF-A0A7S2R082-F1
#
_entry.id   AF-A0A7S2R082-F1
#
_cell.length_a   1.000
_cell.length_b   1.000
_cell.length_c   1.000
_cell.angle_alpha   90.00
_cell.angle_beta   90.00
_cell.angle_gamma   90.00
#
_symmetry.space_group_name_H-M   'P 1'
#
loop_
_entity.id
_entity.type
_entity.pdbx_description
1 polymer ?
#
loop_
_entity_poly.entity_id
_entity_poly.type
_entity_poly.pdbx_seq_one_letter_code
_entity_poly.pdbx_strand_id
1 'polypeptide(L)'
;SNDHYMERFKSNVNIIEMAKGGHIFCSRELVKIDKDKANPTDHQVSEEEEKFKAAIFLRRSDDVRYKDLINDLKSGSHLGRDEYPITVASCFDFLNRHSGELDKYKKKIVKTLTMEE
;
A
#
# COMPACT_ATOMS: atom_id res chain seq x y z
N SER A 1 -26.05 4.09 -17.32
CA SER A 1 -25.70 2.95 -18.18
C SER A 1 -24.47 2.28 -17.60
N ASN A 2 -24.57 0.99 -17.28
CA ASN A 2 -23.57 0.19 -16.57
C ASN A 2 -22.52 -0.41 -17.54
N ASP A 3 -22.77 -0.30 -18.85
CA ASP A 3 -21.98 -0.95 -19.90
C ASP A 3 -20.60 -0.33 -20.05
N HIS A 4 -20.49 1.00 -19.98
CA HIS A 4 -19.20 1.69 -20.05
C HIS A 4 -18.30 1.38 -18.84
N TYR A 5 -18.90 1.16 -17.66
CA TYR A 5 -18.15 0.70 -16.49
C TYR A 5 -17.64 -0.73 -16.71
N MET A 6 -18.48 -1.60 -17.26
CA MET A 6 -18.15 -3.01 -17.47
C MET A 6 -17.13 -3.22 -18.60
N GLU A 7 -17.18 -2.43 -19.66
CA GLU A 7 -16.14 -2.40 -20.69
C GLU A 7 -14.80 -1.94 -20.13
N ARG A 8 -14.81 -0.86 -19.32
CA ARG A 8 -13.57 -0.37 -18.69
C ARG A 8 -13.01 -1.40 -17.71
N PHE A 9 -13.88 -2.07 -16.95
CA PHE A 9 -13.47 -3.14 -16.04
C PHE A 9 -12.84 -4.32 -16.80
N LYS A 10 -13.50 -4.82 -17.85
CA LYS A 10 -12.98 -5.92 -18.69
C LYS A 10 -11.66 -5.54 -19.37
N SER A 11 -11.56 -4.32 -19.88
CA SER A 11 -10.32 -3.81 -20.50
C SER A 11 -9.18 -3.78 -19.49
N ASN A 12 -9.43 -3.27 -18.28
CA ASN A 12 -8.43 -3.25 -17.21
C ASN A 12 -8.03 -4.66 -16.76
N VAL A 13 -8.97 -5.60 -16.66
CA VAL A 13 -8.68 -7.02 -16.33
C VAL A 13 -7.83 -7.65 -17.43
N ASN A 14 -8.18 -7.47 -18.71
CA ASN A 14 -7.39 -7.99 -19.83
C ASN A 14 -5.98 -7.41 -19.84
N ILE A 15 -5.81 -6.11 -19.54
CA ILE A 15 -4.49 -5.48 -19.42
C ILE A 15 -3.69 -6.12 -18.30
N ILE A 16 -4.32 -6.44 -17.16
CA ILE A 16 -3.70 -7.15 -16.03
C ILE A 16 -3.27 -8.57 -16.40
N GLU A 17 -4.15 -9.32 -17.06
CA GLU A 17 -3.87 -10.68 -17.51
C GLU A 17 -2.76 -10.71 -18.57
N MET A 18 -2.81 -9.81 -19.55
CA MET A 18 -1.79 -9.68 -20.61
C MET A 18 -0.43 -9.26 -20.06
N ALA A 19 -0.41 -8.37 -19.07
CA ALA A 19 0.83 -7.96 -18.40
C ALA A 19 1.37 -9.02 -17.44
N LYS A 20 0.65 -10.13 -17.21
CA LYS A 20 0.90 -11.10 -16.13
C LYS A 20 1.13 -10.42 -14.77
N GLY A 21 0.50 -9.25 -14.55
CA GLY A 21 0.76 -8.37 -13.41
C GLY A 21 2.12 -7.63 -13.39
N GLY A 22 3.12 -8.04 -14.18
CA GLY A 22 4.51 -7.56 -14.04
C GLY A 22 4.74 -6.10 -14.44
N HIS A 23 3.93 -5.52 -15.33
CA HIS A 23 4.12 -4.14 -15.82
C HIS A 23 3.20 -3.11 -15.17
N ILE A 24 2.23 -3.54 -14.36
CA ILE A 24 1.19 -2.64 -13.82
C ILE A 24 1.61 -2.03 -12.48
N PHE A 25 2.50 -2.73 -11.75
CA PHE A 25 3.04 -2.25 -10.48
C PHE A 25 4.19 -1.26 -10.66
N CYS A 26 4.76 -1.15 -11.86
CA CYS A 26 5.91 -0.29 -12.15
C CYS A 26 5.49 0.76 -13.18
N SER A 27 4.69 1.76 -12.76
CA SER A 27 4.34 2.87 -13.64
C SER A 27 5.61 3.63 -14.01
N ARG A 28 6.00 3.61 -15.29
CA ARG A 28 7.19 4.33 -15.80
C ARG A 28 7.16 5.82 -15.49
N GLU A 29 6.00 6.39 -15.20
CA GLU A 29 5.82 7.80 -14.83
C GLU A 29 6.11 8.07 -13.35
N LEU A 30 5.92 7.06 -12.48
CA LEU A 30 6.17 7.14 -11.03
C LEU A 30 7.58 6.70 -10.66
N VAL A 31 8.16 5.82 -11.47
CA VAL A 31 9.52 5.33 -11.32
C VAL A 31 10.47 6.47 -11.65
N LYS A 32 11.20 6.99 -10.63
CA LYS A 32 12.26 8.01 -10.78
C LYS A 32 13.51 7.46 -11.48
N ILE A 33 13.34 6.64 -12.51
CA ILE A 33 14.44 6.18 -13.35
C ILE A 33 14.57 7.18 -14.49
N ASP A 34 15.78 7.72 -14.64
CA ASP A 34 16.16 8.57 -15.76
C ASP A 34 15.57 8.02 -17.05
N LYS A 35 14.66 8.79 -17.67
CA LYS A 35 13.96 8.40 -18.91
C LYS A 35 14.93 8.03 -20.04
N ASP A 36 16.17 8.49 -19.94
CA ASP A 36 17.23 8.32 -20.93
C ASP A 36 18.17 7.14 -20.63
N LYS A 37 17.98 6.38 -19.53
CA LYS A 37 18.81 5.22 -19.14
C LYS A 37 17.98 3.99 -18.76
N ALA A 38 16.84 3.80 -19.40
CA ALA A 38 15.82 2.83 -19.01
C ALA A 38 16.19 1.36 -19.29
N ASN A 39 17.12 0.81 -18.51
CA ASN A 39 17.22 -0.63 -18.22
C ASN A 39 17.23 -0.78 -16.69
N PRO A 40 16.07 -0.68 -16.03
CA PRO A 40 15.97 -0.99 -14.60
C PRO A 40 16.51 -2.40 -14.34
N THR A 41 17.31 -2.54 -13.30
CA THR A 41 17.69 -3.87 -12.80
C THR A 41 16.47 -4.57 -12.20
N ASP A 42 16.45 -5.90 -12.20
CA ASP A 42 15.38 -6.69 -11.58
C ASP A 42 15.15 -6.31 -10.11
N HIS A 43 16.22 -5.92 -9.41
CA HIS A 43 16.15 -5.40 -8.04
C HIS A 43 15.31 -4.12 -7.95
N GLN A 44 15.58 -3.14 -8.82
CA GLN A 44 14.83 -1.88 -8.84
C GLN A 44 13.35 -2.11 -9.20
N VAL A 45 13.08 -3.05 -10.11
CA VAL A 45 11.70 -3.44 -10.43
C VAL A 45 11.01 -4.03 -9.21
N SER A 46 11.68 -4.94 -8.49
CA SER A 46 11.13 -5.56 -7.27
C SER A 46 10.89 -4.55 -6.15
N GLU A 47 11.79 -3.58 -5.96
CA GLU A 47 11.63 -2.53 -4.95
C GLU A 47 10.44 -1.61 -5.27
N GLU A 48 10.30 -1.19 -6.54
CA GLU A 48 9.18 -0.35 -6.95
C GLU A 48 7.85 -1.11 -6.93
N GLU A 49 7.84 -2.39 -7.28
CA GLU A 49 6.67 -3.25 -7.14
C GLU A 49 6.20 -3.33 -5.68
N GLU A 50 7.13 -3.48 -4.73
CA GLU A 50 6.82 -3.55 -3.31
C GLU A 50 6.30 -2.21 -2.76
N LYS A 51 6.90 -1.09 -3.18
CA LYS A 51 6.40 0.26 -2.86
C LYS A 51 4.98 0.48 -3.38
N PHE A 52 4.72 0.07 -4.62
CA PHE A 52 3.40 0.21 -5.21
C PHE A 52 2.36 -0.65 -4.48
N LYS A 53 2.71 -1.90 -4.14
CA LYS A 53 1.84 -2.76 -3.33
C LYS A 53 1.52 -2.11 -1.98
N ALA A 54 2.51 -1.54 -1.30
CA ALA A 54 2.32 -0.81 -0.05
C ALA A 54 1.36 0.39 -0.22
N ALA A 55 1.54 1.18 -1.28
CA ALA A 55 0.69 2.33 -1.57
C ALA A 55 -0.76 1.92 -1.86
N ILE A 56 -0.98 0.84 -2.63
CA ILE A 56 -2.33 0.31 -2.88
C ILE A 56 -2.95 -0.27 -1.61
N PHE A 57 -2.18 -0.98 -0.80
CA PHE A 57 -2.64 -1.53 0.48
C PHE A 57 -3.11 -0.41 1.41
N LEU A 58 -2.31 0.66 1.55
CA LEU A 58 -2.69 1.84 2.33
C LEU A 58 -3.95 2.50 1.77
N ARG A 59 -4.03 2.70 0.44
CA ARG A 59 -5.19 3.32 -0.22
C ARG A 59 -6.47 2.49 -0.13
N ARG A 60 -6.36 1.18 0.07
CA ARG A 60 -7.49 0.26 0.25
C ARG A 60 -7.78 -0.05 1.72
N SER A 61 -7.02 0.54 2.64
CA SER A 61 -7.30 0.42 4.07
C SER A 61 -8.62 1.12 4.42
N ASP A 62 -9.17 0.81 5.59
CA ASP A 62 -10.43 1.39 6.05
C ASP A 62 -10.29 2.92 6.23
N ASP A 63 -10.85 3.66 5.27
CA ASP A 63 -10.79 5.12 5.23
C ASP A 63 -11.41 5.78 6.46
N VAL A 64 -12.37 5.14 7.14
CA VAL A 64 -13.00 5.70 8.35
C VAL A 64 -12.08 5.50 9.54
N ARG A 65 -11.48 4.32 9.67
CA ARG A 65 -10.59 3.96 10.78
C ARG A 65 -9.23 4.64 10.71
N TYR A 66 -8.71 4.88 9.51
CA TYR A 66 -7.35 5.40 9.30
C TYR A 66 -7.31 6.80 8.67
N LYS A 67 -8.44 7.51 8.65
CA LYS A 67 -8.58 8.85 8.03
C LYS A 67 -7.50 9.83 8.47
N ASP A 68 -7.32 9.95 9.78
CA ASP A 68 -6.44 10.95 10.38
C ASP A 68 -4.97 10.63 10.06
N LEU A 69 -4.59 9.36 10.20
CA LEU A 69 -3.28 8.86 9.80
C LEU A 69 -2.94 9.15 8.33
N ILE A 70 -3.91 8.91 7.43
CA ILE A 70 -3.73 9.17 5.99
C ILE A 70 -3.60 10.67 5.73
N ASN A 71 -4.32 11.52 6.48
CA ASN A 71 -4.20 12.97 6.38
C ASN A 71 -2.86 13.48 6.90
N ASP A 72 -2.32 12.87 7.96
CA ASP A 72 -1.00 13.19 8.49
C ASP A 72 0.09 12.86 7.48
N LEU A 73 0.03 11.68 6.84
CA LEU A 73 0.95 11.31 5.76
C LEU A 73 0.90 12.29 4.59
N LYS A 74 -0.31 12.68 4.16
CA LYS A 74 -0.47 13.71 3.13
C LYS A 74 0.15 15.03 3.57
N SER A 75 -0.11 15.47 4.79
CA SER A 75 0.41 16.73 5.33
C SER A 75 1.94 16.71 5.42
N GLY A 76 2.53 15.60 5.87
CA GLY A 76 3.97 15.36 5.86
C GLY A 76 4.55 15.49 4.46
N SER A 77 3.92 14.85 3.46
CA SER A 77 4.35 14.93 2.07
C SER A 77 4.35 16.37 1.53
N HIS A 78 3.32 17.18 1.84
CA HIS A 78 3.28 18.60 1.46
C HIS A 78 4.39 19.43 2.15
N LEU A 79 4.84 19.00 3.32
CA LEU A 79 5.97 19.58 4.05
C LEU A 79 7.33 19.01 3.63
N GLY A 80 7.37 18.16 2.59
CA GLY A 80 8.59 17.54 2.09
C GLY A 80 9.09 16.34 2.91
N ARG A 81 8.28 15.82 3.83
CA ARG A 81 8.56 14.61 4.63
C ARG A 81 7.84 13.42 4.01
N ASP A 82 8.60 12.53 3.37
CA ASP A 82 8.08 11.28 2.84
C ASP A 82 8.09 10.19 3.92
N GLU A 83 6.97 10.09 4.64
CA GLU A 83 6.75 9.11 5.71
C GLU A 83 5.91 7.91 5.22
N TYR A 84 5.67 7.80 3.91
CA TYR A 84 4.88 6.71 3.35
C TYR A 84 5.60 5.36 3.50
N PRO A 85 4.87 4.30 3.90
CA PRO A 85 5.44 2.96 3.97
C PRO A 85 5.81 2.44 2.57
N ILE A 86 7.01 1.86 2.47
CA ILE A 86 7.59 1.37 1.20
C ILE A 86 7.47 -0.14 1.02
N THR A 87 6.98 -0.87 2.03
CA THR A 87 6.67 -2.31 1.96
C THR A 87 5.31 -2.61 2.54
N VAL A 88 4.67 -3.69 2.09
CA VAL A 88 3.36 -4.10 2.61
C VAL A 88 3.43 -4.39 4.11
N ALA A 89 4.51 -5.03 4.56
CA ALA A 89 4.76 -5.30 5.98
C ALA A 89 4.86 -4.00 6.80
N SER A 90 5.65 -3.03 6.33
CA SER A 90 5.77 -1.72 7.00
C SER A 90 4.42 -0.99 7.05
N CYS A 91 3.61 -1.09 5.99
CA CYS A 91 2.29 -0.49 5.94
C CYS A 91 1.33 -1.16 6.94
N PHE A 92 1.36 -2.48 7.05
CA PHE A 92 0.56 -3.22 8.02
C PHE A 92 0.93 -2.84 9.46
N ASP A 93 2.22 -2.79 9.78
CA ASP A 93 2.70 -2.36 11.10
C ASP A 93 2.30 -0.92 11.40
N PHE A 94 2.43 -0.02 10.41
CA PHE A 94 2.07 1.38 10.52
C PHE A 94 0.58 1.56 10.86
N LEU A 95 -0.32 0.87 10.14
CA LEU A 95 -1.76 0.89 10.42
C LEU A 95 -2.07 0.32 11.81
N ASN A 96 -1.43 -0.78 12.19
CA ASN A 96 -1.72 -1.41 13.47
C ASN A 96 -1.27 -0.59 14.67
N ARG A 97 -0.11 0.08 14.59
CA ARG A 97 0.39 0.99 15.64
C ARG A 97 -0.59 2.12 15.90
N HIS A 98 -1.15 2.70 14.84
CA HIS A 98 -2.08 3.81 14.97
C HIS A 98 -3.45 3.39 15.50
N SER A 99 -3.92 2.18 15.14
CA SER A 99 -5.24 1.73 15.60
C SER A 99 -5.35 1.44 17.10
N GLY A 100 -4.22 1.33 17.84
CA GLY A 100 -4.21 0.94 19.26
C GLY A 100 -4.78 -0.47 19.53
N GLU A 101 -5.21 -1.18 18.49
CA GLU A 101 -5.87 -2.48 18.60
C GLU A 101 -4.86 -3.56 18.97
N LEU A 102 -3.61 -3.49 18.50
CA LEU A 102 -2.54 -4.39 18.96
C LEU A 102 -2.35 -4.33 20.48
N ASP A 103 -2.43 -3.15 21.09
CA ASP A 103 -2.29 -2.99 22.54
C ASP A 103 -3.52 -3.51 23.31
N LYS A 104 -4.71 -3.38 22.73
CA LYS A 104 -5.93 -4.00 23.28
C LYS A 104 -5.89 -5.53 23.18
N TYR A 105 -5.47 -6.07 22.04
CA TYR A 105 -5.32 -7.51 21.82
C TYR A 105 -4.22 -8.11 22.71
N LYS A 106 -3.07 -7.43 22.85
CA LYS A 106 -2.02 -7.81 23.81
C LYS A 106 -2.54 -7.81 25.24
N LYS A 107 -3.23 -6.75 25.68
CA LYS A 107 -3.86 -6.71 27.02
C LYS A 107 -4.88 -7.82 27.23
N LYS A 108 -5.67 -8.16 26.21
CA LYS A 108 -6.66 -9.24 26.26
C LYS A 108 -6.00 -10.62 26.39
N ILE A 109 -4.95 -10.89 25.60
CA ILE A 109 -4.20 -12.15 25.66
C ILE A 109 -3.50 -12.30 27.01
N VAL A 110 -2.81 -11.25 27.49
CA VAL A 110 -2.16 -11.24 28.80
C VAL A 110 -3.18 -11.51 29.90
N LYS A 111 -4.35 -10.85 29.87
CA LYS A 111 -5.41 -11.07 30.86
C LYS A 111 -5.97 -12.50 30.83
N THR A 112 -6.07 -13.13 29.66
CA THR A 112 -6.51 -14.53 29.55
C THR A 112 -5.46 -15.48 30.11
N LEU A 113 -4.17 -15.22 29.88
CA LEU A 113 -3.06 -16.05 30.37
C LEU A 113 -2.80 -15.87 31.88
N THR A 114 -3.15 -14.73 32.47
CA THR A 114 -2.98 -14.45 33.91
C THR A 114 -4.23 -14.75 34.74
N MET A 115 -5.31 -15.27 34.15
CA MET A 115 -6.53 -15.68 34.86
C MET A 115 -6.72 -17.20 34.87
N GLU A 116 -5.68 -17.98 34.57
CA GLU A 116 -5.64 -19.45 34.72
C GLU A 116 -4.91 -19.94 35.99
N GLU A 117 -4.70 -19.07 36.99
CA GLU A 117 -4.31 -19.45 38.36
C GLU A 117 -5.41 -19.07 39.35
#